data_AF-A0AAJ1ZVX0-F1
#
_entry.id   AF-A0AAJ1ZVX0-F1
#
_cell.length_a   1.000
_cell.length_b   1.000
_cell.length_c   1.000
_cell.angle_alpha   90.00
_cell.angle_beta   90.00
_cell.angle_gamma   90.00
#
_symmetry.space_group_name_H-M   'P 1'
#
loop_
_entity.id
_entity.type
_entity.pdbx_description
1 polymer ?
#
loop_
_entity_poly.entity_id
_entity_poly.type
_entity_poly.pdbx_seq_one_letter_code
_entity_poly.pdbx_strand_id
1 'polypeptide(L)'
;MKHLQVLAASLLGLGALHAAAQTQLPPGHPATPQLLAAEGVMTSANIARGAADVCHIDAAKVARFKDMARKNFPDAPDFDAEWKLGLAQAQPTVDRINKLQTSNPAQYQKQIDEACPALNKGIDEATAQAQ
;
A
#
# COMPACT_ATOMS: atom_id res chain seq x y z
N MET A 1 37.86 -54.32 -19.78
CA MET A 1 37.59 -53.80 -21.14
C MET A 1 36.39 -52.86 -21.02
N LYS A 2 36.35 -51.60 -21.44
CA LYS A 2 37.28 -50.69 -22.12
C LYS A 2 36.63 -49.28 -21.94
N HIS A 3 37.46 -48.26 -21.72
CA HIS A 3 37.08 -46.84 -21.56
C HIS A 3 36.23 -46.30 -22.72
N LEU A 4 35.39 -45.25 -22.52
CA LEU A 4 35.70 -43.89 -22.97
C LEU A 4 34.62 -42.85 -22.59
N GLN A 5 35.11 -41.66 -22.21
CA GLN A 5 34.39 -40.41 -21.94
C GLN A 5 33.84 -39.77 -23.22
N VAL A 6 32.77 -38.98 -23.11
CA VAL A 6 32.55 -37.77 -23.92
C VAL A 6 32.04 -36.64 -23.02
N LEU A 7 32.71 -35.49 -23.17
CA LEU A 7 32.50 -34.19 -22.52
C LEU A 7 31.42 -33.34 -23.22
N ALA A 8 31.02 -32.27 -22.52
CA ALA A 8 30.45 -31.00 -23.00
C ALA A 8 28.91 -30.90 -23.10
N ALA A 9 28.30 -30.02 -22.31
CA ALA A 9 28.17 -28.60 -22.64
C ALA A 9 27.39 -27.84 -21.55
N SER A 10 27.97 -26.74 -21.09
CA SER A 10 27.40 -25.76 -20.18
C SER A 10 26.17 -25.08 -20.76
N LEU A 11 25.10 -24.92 -19.98
CA LEU A 11 24.18 -23.78 -20.12
C LEU A 11 23.79 -23.28 -18.72
N LEU A 12 24.44 -22.18 -18.35
CA LEU A 12 24.06 -21.29 -17.25
C LEU A 12 22.72 -20.64 -17.61
N GLY A 13 21.63 -21.17 -17.05
CA GLY A 13 20.34 -20.48 -17.02
C GLY A 13 20.32 -19.52 -15.84
N LEU A 14 20.86 -18.31 -16.01
CA LEU A 14 20.62 -17.19 -15.10
C LEU A 14 19.12 -16.87 -15.14
N GLY A 15 18.36 -17.40 -14.17
CA GLY A 15 17.04 -16.88 -13.83
C GLY A 15 17.22 -15.50 -13.22
N ALA A 16 17.01 -14.45 -14.02
CA ALA A 16 17.01 -13.07 -13.57
C ALA A 16 15.91 -12.89 -12.50
N LEU A 17 16.36 -12.70 -11.26
CA LEU A 17 15.60 -12.03 -10.21
C LEU A 17 15.11 -10.70 -10.79
N HIS A 18 13.82 -10.59 -11.07
CA HIS A 18 13.17 -9.29 -11.29
C HIS A 18 13.18 -8.57 -9.94
N ALA A 19 14.26 -7.83 -9.68
CA ALA A 19 14.23 -6.75 -8.72
C ALA A 19 13.26 -5.71 -9.26
N ALA A 20 12.08 -5.59 -8.65
CA ALA A 20 11.26 -4.40 -8.81
C ALA A 20 12.10 -3.23 -8.27
N ALA A 21 12.72 -2.48 -9.18
CA ALA A 21 13.45 -1.28 -8.83
C ALA A 21 12.45 -0.30 -8.22
N GLN A 22 12.56 -0.08 -6.90
CA GLN A 22 11.88 1.00 -6.23
C GLN A 22 12.47 2.30 -6.78
N THR A 23 11.82 2.93 -7.75
CA THR A 23 12.20 4.25 -8.25
C THR A 23 11.85 5.30 -7.21
N GLN A 24 12.60 5.37 -6.11
CA GLN A 24 12.76 6.62 -5.40
C GLN A 24 13.61 7.53 -6.28
N LEU A 25 12.97 8.53 -6.89
CA LEU A 25 13.67 9.55 -7.66
C LEU A 25 14.67 10.31 -6.76
N PRO A 26 15.83 10.71 -7.28
CA PRO A 26 16.77 11.57 -6.56
C PRO A 26 16.12 12.93 -6.23
N PRO A 27 16.42 13.54 -5.06
CA PRO A 27 15.88 14.83 -4.67
C PRO A 27 16.17 15.91 -5.72
N GLY A 28 15.16 16.74 -6.04
CA GLY A 28 15.31 17.91 -6.93
C GLY A 28 14.75 17.77 -8.35
N HIS A 29 14.17 16.62 -8.71
CA HIS A 29 13.44 16.47 -9.97
C HIS A 29 11.93 16.62 -9.74
N PRO A 30 11.18 17.37 -10.59
CA PRO A 30 9.74 17.43 -10.46
C PRO A 30 9.18 16.02 -10.64
N ALA A 31 8.37 15.58 -9.67
CA ALA A 31 7.64 14.33 -9.80
C ALA A 31 6.71 14.42 -11.02
N THR A 32 6.70 13.39 -11.84
CA THR A 32 5.77 13.34 -12.97
C THR A 32 4.33 13.22 -12.44
N PRO A 33 3.32 13.68 -13.20
CA PRO A 33 1.92 13.50 -12.82
C PRO A 33 1.57 12.05 -12.46
N GLN A 34 2.15 11.09 -13.18
CA GLN A 34 1.94 9.65 -12.94
C GLN A 34 2.51 9.21 -11.58
N LEU A 35 3.69 9.70 -11.20
CA LEU A 35 4.29 9.38 -9.90
C LEU A 35 3.49 10.00 -8.75
N LEU A 36 3.04 11.25 -8.90
CA LEU A 36 2.18 11.90 -7.92
C LEU A 36 0.83 11.18 -7.78
N ALA A 37 0.24 10.74 -8.89
CA ALA A 37 -1.00 9.97 -8.87
C ALA A 37 -0.80 8.60 -8.21
N ALA A 38 0.28 7.88 -8.51
CA ALA A 38 0.63 6.63 -7.85
C ALA A 38 0.81 6.80 -6.33
N GLU A 39 1.52 7.85 -5.90
CA GLU A 39 1.68 8.20 -4.48
C GLU A 39 0.34 8.52 -3.82
N GLY A 40 -0.56 9.22 -4.51
CA GLY A 40 -1.93 9.49 -4.06
C GLY A 40 -2.75 8.21 -3.85
N VAL A 41 -2.65 7.26 -4.78
CA VAL A 41 -3.31 5.94 -4.66
C VAL A 41 -2.74 5.15 -3.48
N MET A 42 -1.42 5.06 -3.35
CA MET A 42 -0.76 4.36 -2.24
C MET A 42 -1.14 4.98 -0.89
N THR A 43 -1.14 6.31 -0.79
CA THR A 43 -1.53 7.04 0.42
C THR A 43 -2.99 6.78 0.78
N SER A 44 -3.89 6.81 -0.21
CA SER A 44 -5.30 6.50 0.01
C SER A 44 -5.50 5.04 0.46
N ALA A 45 -4.75 4.10 -0.12
CA ALA A 45 -4.79 2.72 0.32
C ALA A 45 -4.26 2.54 1.75
N ASN A 46 -3.21 3.27 2.14
CA ASN A 46 -2.69 3.25 3.52
C ASN A 46 -3.74 3.73 4.52
N ILE A 47 -4.43 4.84 4.21
CA ILE A 47 -5.57 5.36 4.97
C ILE A 47 -6.69 4.32 5.06
N ALA A 48 -7.05 3.68 3.94
CA ALA A 48 -8.08 2.65 3.89
C ALA A 48 -7.75 1.43 4.77
N ARG A 49 -6.48 1.03 4.81
CA ARG A 49 -6.00 -0.05 5.68
C ARG A 49 -6.19 0.29 7.15
N GLY A 50 -5.78 1.48 7.58
CA GLY A 50 -6.00 1.95 8.96
C GLY A 50 -7.48 2.07 9.31
N ALA A 51 -8.30 2.56 8.37
CA ALA A 51 -9.73 2.71 8.54
C ALA A 51 -10.42 1.36 8.82
N ALA A 52 -10.11 0.33 8.04
CA ALA A 52 -10.70 -0.99 8.19
C ALA A 52 -10.15 -1.74 9.41
N ASP A 53 -8.82 -1.81 9.54
CA ASP A 53 -8.20 -2.80 10.41
C ASP A 53 -7.88 -2.26 11.81
N VAL A 54 -7.87 -0.94 12.00
CA VAL A 54 -7.64 -0.27 13.29
C VAL A 54 -8.92 0.41 13.78
N CYS A 55 -9.61 1.14 12.92
CA CYS A 55 -10.80 1.92 13.29
C CYS A 55 -12.13 1.20 13.02
N HIS A 56 -12.10 0.00 12.41
CA HIS A 56 -13.28 -0.81 12.09
C HIS A 56 -14.38 -0.05 11.35
N ILE A 57 -13.98 0.87 10.47
CA ILE A 57 -14.89 1.60 9.59
C ILE A 57 -15.51 0.62 8.60
N ASP A 58 -16.81 0.79 8.35
CA ASP A 58 -17.63 -0.07 7.48
C ASP A 58 -16.98 -0.33 6.11
N ALA A 59 -17.04 -1.59 5.67
CA ALA A 59 -16.43 -2.04 4.43
C ALA A 59 -17.02 -1.35 3.19
N ALA A 60 -18.32 -1.04 3.17
CA ALA A 60 -18.92 -0.32 2.06
C ALA A 60 -18.44 1.14 2.02
N LYS A 61 -18.16 1.75 3.18
CA LYS A 61 -17.54 3.08 3.27
C LYS A 61 -16.10 3.08 2.73
N VAL A 62 -15.30 2.08 3.11
CA VAL A 62 -13.94 1.92 2.56
C VAL A 62 -13.96 1.66 1.06
N ALA A 63 -14.93 0.88 0.55
CA ALA A 63 -15.11 0.66 -0.89
C ALA A 63 -15.42 1.96 -1.64
N ARG A 64 -16.36 2.79 -1.14
CA ARG A 64 -16.64 4.12 -1.71
C ARG A 64 -15.40 5.01 -1.72
N PHE A 65 -14.59 4.94 -0.66
CA PHE A 65 -13.33 5.69 -0.61
C PHE A 65 -12.32 5.22 -1.67
N LYS A 66 -12.19 3.90 -1.89
CA LYS A 66 -11.38 3.35 -2.98
C LYS A 66 -11.86 3.86 -4.35
N ASP A 67 -13.17 3.88 -4.58
CA ASP A 67 -13.74 4.38 -5.83
C ASP A 67 -13.43 5.87 -6.03
N MET A 68 -13.43 6.66 -4.95
CA MET A 68 -13.03 8.06 -5.01
C MET A 68 -11.55 8.27 -5.26
N ALA A 69 -10.68 7.47 -4.62
CA ALA A 69 -9.26 7.49 -4.95
C ALA A 69 -9.05 7.21 -6.45
N ARG A 70 -9.78 6.25 -7.03
CA ARG A 70 -9.68 5.96 -8.47
C ARG A 70 -10.08 7.14 -9.36
N LYS A 71 -11.09 7.91 -8.96
CA LYS A 71 -11.50 9.13 -9.68
C LYS A 71 -10.51 10.27 -9.52
N ASN A 72 -9.91 10.41 -8.33
CA ASN A 72 -9.01 11.52 -8.00
C ASN A 72 -7.60 11.34 -8.58
N PHE A 73 -7.20 10.11 -8.90
CA PHE A 73 -5.88 9.79 -9.43
C PHE A 73 -5.95 9.07 -10.79
N PRO A 74 -6.52 9.72 -11.82
CA PRO A 74 -6.70 9.09 -13.14
C PRO A 74 -5.36 8.83 -13.86
N ASP A 75 -4.31 9.56 -13.51
CA ASP A 75 -2.98 9.43 -14.11
C ASP A 75 -2.15 8.31 -13.47
N ALA A 76 -2.69 7.59 -12.47
CA ALA A 76 -2.01 6.44 -11.88
C ALA A 76 -1.92 5.31 -12.93
N PRO A 77 -0.72 4.87 -13.32
CA PRO A 77 -0.55 3.94 -14.44
C PRO A 77 -1.13 2.55 -14.17
N ASP A 78 -1.08 2.09 -12.91
CA ASP A 78 -1.72 0.87 -12.45
C ASP A 78 -2.32 1.08 -11.05
N PHE A 79 -3.56 1.59 -11.02
CA PHE A 79 -4.25 1.88 -9.77
C PHE A 79 -4.31 0.67 -8.82
N ASP A 80 -4.57 -0.54 -9.32
CA ASP A 80 -4.77 -1.69 -8.44
C ASP A 80 -3.43 -2.22 -7.87
N ALA A 81 -2.34 -2.14 -8.64
CA ALA A 81 -1.01 -2.43 -8.11
C ALA A 81 -0.59 -1.43 -7.03
N GLU A 82 -0.76 -0.12 -7.27
CA GLU A 82 -0.43 0.91 -6.28
C GLU A 82 -1.33 0.84 -5.04
N TRP A 83 -2.61 0.54 -5.23
CA TRP A 83 -3.53 0.32 -4.11
C TRP A 83 -3.09 -0.87 -3.26
N LYS A 84 -2.74 -1.99 -3.90
CA LYS A 84 -2.23 -3.17 -3.19
C LYS A 84 -0.92 -2.88 -2.46
N LEU A 85 -0.02 -2.10 -3.06
CA LEU A 85 1.23 -1.70 -2.45
C LEU A 85 0.99 -0.83 -1.21
N GLY A 86 0.12 0.19 -1.29
CA GLY A 86 -0.22 1.04 -0.15
C GLY A 86 -0.88 0.26 1.01
N LEU A 87 -1.76 -0.69 0.70
CA LEU A 87 -2.34 -1.60 1.70
C LEU A 87 -1.27 -2.43 2.43
N ALA A 88 -0.23 -2.88 1.71
CA ALA A 88 0.86 -3.66 2.28
C ALA A 88 1.82 -2.80 3.12
N GLN A 89 2.14 -1.58 2.66
CA GLN A 89 2.98 -0.62 3.38
C GLN A 89 2.38 -0.21 4.74
N ALA A 90 1.06 -0.18 4.85
CA ALA A 90 0.36 0.14 6.10
C ALA A 90 0.38 -1.01 7.12
N GLN A 91 0.62 -2.26 6.70
CA GLN A 91 0.51 -3.44 7.56
C GLN A 91 1.36 -3.37 8.83
N PRO A 92 2.66 -2.98 8.79
CA PRO A 92 3.47 -2.93 10.00
C PRO A 92 2.96 -1.90 11.03
N THR A 93 2.36 -0.81 10.56
CA THR A 93 1.73 0.19 11.44
C THR A 93 0.47 -0.36 12.09
N VAL A 94 -0.39 -1.04 11.33
CA VAL A 94 -1.57 -1.73 11.86
C VAL A 94 -1.18 -2.77 12.89
N ASP A 95 -0.21 -3.63 12.59
CA ASP A 95 0.26 -4.67 13.50
C ASP A 95 0.78 -4.07 14.82
N ARG A 96 1.55 -2.98 14.73
CA ARG A 96 2.07 -2.27 15.91
C ARG A 96 0.93 -1.68 16.74
N ILE A 97 -0.08 -1.07 16.12
CA ILE A 97 -1.23 -0.50 16.83
C ILE A 97 -2.04 -1.61 17.50
N ASN A 98 -2.35 -2.67 16.76
CA ASN A 98 -3.14 -3.80 17.28
C ASN A 98 -2.43 -4.51 18.44
N LYS A 99 -1.09 -4.62 18.40
CA LYS A 99 -0.32 -5.16 19.52
C LYS A 99 -0.55 -4.38 20.84
N LEU A 100 -0.81 -3.07 20.76
CA LEU A 100 -1.05 -2.25 21.95
C LEU A 100 -2.31 -2.68 22.72
N GLN A 101 -3.30 -3.31 22.07
CA GLN A 101 -4.49 -3.82 22.75
C GLN A 101 -4.15 -4.73 23.92
N THR A 102 -3.06 -5.50 23.81
CA THR A 102 -2.60 -6.43 24.86
C THR A 102 -1.42 -5.87 25.64
N SER A 103 -0.49 -5.16 24.99
CA SER A 103 0.74 -4.71 25.64
C SER A 103 0.62 -3.37 26.39
N ASN A 104 -0.28 -2.48 25.94
CA ASN A 104 -0.53 -1.19 26.57
C ASN A 104 -1.94 -0.65 26.20
N PRO A 105 -3.00 -1.17 26.84
CA PRO A 105 -4.39 -0.84 26.47
C PRO A 105 -4.71 0.66 26.58
N ALA A 106 -4.10 1.37 27.54
CA ALA A 106 -4.30 2.82 27.69
C ALA A 106 -3.75 3.60 26.49
N GLN A 107 -2.58 3.22 25.98
CA GLN A 107 -2.00 3.84 24.79
C GLN A 107 -2.76 3.46 23.52
N TYR A 108 -3.26 2.22 23.43
CA TYR A 108 -4.15 1.82 22.34
C TYR A 108 -5.39 2.72 22.31
N GLN A 109 -6.10 2.81 23.44
CA GLN A 109 -7.33 3.61 23.54
C GLN A 109 -7.08 5.06 23.16
N LYS A 110 -6.01 5.68 23.68
CA LYS A 110 -5.62 7.05 23.31
C LYS A 110 -5.45 7.23 21.80
N GLN A 111 -4.75 6.31 21.13
CA GLN A 111 -4.53 6.42 19.69
C GLN A 111 -5.81 6.26 18.88
N ILE A 112 -6.69 5.34 19.28
CA ILE A 112 -7.99 5.14 18.63
C ILE A 112 -8.87 6.38 18.80
N ASP A 113 -8.96 6.93 20.02
CA ASP A 113 -9.78 8.10 20.32
C ASP A 113 -9.31 9.36 19.57
N GLU A 114 -8.00 9.52 19.37
CA GLU A 114 -7.43 10.63 18.62
C GLU A 114 -7.56 10.45 17.10
N ALA A 115 -7.26 9.27 16.57
CA ALA A 115 -7.13 9.05 15.13
C ALA A 115 -8.46 8.69 14.43
N CYS A 116 -9.27 7.81 15.03
CA CYS A 116 -10.40 7.22 14.33
C CYS A 116 -11.54 8.20 14.02
N PRO A 117 -11.89 9.18 14.89
CA PRO A 117 -12.89 10.20 14.54
C PRO A 117 -12.44 11.06 13.36
N ALA A 118 -11.17 11.48 13.34
CA ALA A 118 -10.61 12.29 12.26
C ALA A 118 -10.56 11.50 10.94
N LEU A 119 -10.16 10.23 11.00
CA LEU A 119 -10.12 9.33 9.84
C LEU A 119 -11.51 9.07 9.26
N ASN A 120 -12.50 8.78 10.12
CA ASN A 120 -13.88 8.57 9.70
C ASN A 120 -14.45 9.80 9.00
N LYS A 121 -14.25 10.98 9.59
CA LYS A 121 -14.66 12.26 9.01
C LYS A 121 -13.95 12.55 7.68
N GLY A 122 -12.63 12.33 7.61
CA GLY A 122 -11.87 12.53 6.38
C GLY A 122 -12.36 11.66 5.23
N ILE A 123 -12.73 10.42 5.50
CA ILE A 123 -13.35 9.53 4.51
C ILE A 123 -14.73 10.02 4.09
N ASP A 124 -15.55 10.51 5.02
CA ASP A 124 -16.84 11.13 4.69
C ASP A 124 -16.66 12.32 3.75
N GLU A 125 -15.73 13.23 4.07
CA GLU A 125 -15.48 14.43 3.26
C GLU A 125 -14.95 14.08 1.87
N ALA A 126 -14.03 13.12 1.78
CA ALA A 126 -13.49 12.65 0.50
C ALA A 126 -14.54 11.95 -0.38
N THR A 127 -15.60 11.39 0.22
CA THR A 127 -16.67 10.68 -0.50
C THR A 127 -17.93 11.51 -0.73
N ALA A 128 -18.15 12.58 0.05
CA ALA A 128 -19.28 13.49 -0.10
C ALA A 128 -19.18 14.36 -1.35
N GLN A 129 -17.95 14.70 -1.80
CA GLN A 129 -17.71 15.50 -3.02
C GLN A 129 -18.03 14.73 -4.32
N ALA A 130 -18.46 13.48 -4.22
CA ALA A 130 -18.70 12.58 -5.34
C ALA A 130 -20.16 12.45 -5.78
N GLN A 131 -21.07 13.06 -5.00
CA GLN A 131 -22.51 13.06 -5.20
C GLN A 131 -22.94 14.39 -5.84
#